data_AF-A0A6V7L6N3-F1
#
_entry.id   AF-A0A6V7L6N3-F1
#
_cell.length_a   1.000
_cell.length_b   1.000
_cell.length_c   1.000
_cell.angle_alpha   90.00
_cell.angle_beta   90.00
_cell.angle_gamma   90.00
#
_symmetry.space_group_name_H-M   'P 1'
#
loop_
_entity.id
_entity.type
_entity.pdbx_description
1 polymer ?
#
loop_
_entity_poly.entity_id
_entity_poly.type
_entity_poly.pdbx_seq_one_letter_code
_entity_poly.pdbx_strand_id
1 'polypeptide(L)'
;MYLLARYIKRNTETTVIFSGEGADELAQGYIYFRDAPSAHDGHQESLRLLKDIYLYDGLRADRTTSAHSLELRVPFLDLQFTNYFLSVEPALRQPQNGVEKHLLRSAFDGDNLLPNNILWRHKEAFSDGVASIKKSLFEVIQDITDERISDQDLAEASQTYPHCTPKTKEAYYYRKVFESHYAGAAEKFTPYFWMPRWVKNVSDPSARFIKHYAADKDDKP
;
A
#
# COMPACT_ATOMS: atom_id res chain seq x y z
N MET A 1 1.66 -7.08 -9.25
CA MET A 1 1.16 -6.19 -10.33
C MET A 1 1.93 -6.38 -11.64
N TYR A 2 3.25 -6.19 -11.68
CA TYR A 2 4.07 -6.37 -12.91
C TYR A 2 3.82 -7.71 -13.63
N LEU A 3 3.91 -8.84 -12.91
CA LEU A 3 3.67 -10.17 -13.49
C LEU A 3 2.23 -10.36 -13.99
N LEU A 4 1.25 -9.75 -13.32
CA LEU A 4 -0.16 -9.79 -13.73
C LEU A 4 -0.38 -8.97 -15.01
N ALA A 5 0.20 -7.77 -15.08
CA ALA A 5 0.17 -6.94 -16.29
C ALA A 5 0.81 -7.67 -17.49
N ARG A 6 1.95 -8.35 -17.27
CA ARG A 6 2.57 -9.22 -18.27
C ARG A 6 1.64 -10.34 -18.74
N TYR A 7 0.93 -10.95 -17.80
CA TYR A 7 -0.01 -12.03 -18.10
C TYR A 7 -1.19 -11.50 -18.95
N ILE A 8 -1.83 -10.42 -18.53
CA ILE A 8 -2.95 -9.79 -19.26
C ILE A 8 -2.52 -9.48 -20.70
N LYS A 9 -1.37 -8.83 -20.88
CA LYS A 9 -0.86 -8.45 -22.20
C LYS A 9 -0.59 -9.65 -23.12
N ARG A 10 -0.19 -10.80 -22.56
CA ARG A 10 0.16 -12.00 -23.33
C ARG A 10 -1.02 -12.93 -23.62
N ASN A 11 -2.09 -12.83 -22.84
CA ASN A 11 -3.16 -13.83 -22.85
C ASN A 11 -4.55 -13.23 -23.14
N THR A 12 -4.65 -11.91 -23.35
CA THR A 12 -5.91 -11.21 -23.60
C THR A 12 -5.71 -10.06 -24.58
N GLU A 13 -6.80 -9.58 -25.18
CA GLU A 13 -6.82 -8.37 -26.02
C GLU A 13 -7.02 -7.08 -25.21
N THR A 14 -7.07 -7.19 -23.87
CA THR A 14 -7.32 -6.06 -22.98
C THR A 14 -6.16 -5.07 -23.01
N THR A 15 -6.49 -3.79 -23.20
CA THR A 15 -5.52 -2.67 -23.14
C THR A 15 -5.79 -1.75 -21.97
N VAL A 16 -7.05 -1.45 -21.68
CA VAL A 16 -7.46 -0.60 -20.56
C VAL A 16 -7.88 -1.48 -19.38
N ILE A 17 -7.29 -1.24 -18.21
CA ILE A 17 -7.62 -1.94 -16.97
C ILE A 17 -8.01 -0.96 -15.88
N PHE A 18 -8.96 -1.36 -15.04
CA PHE A 18 -9.41 -0.60 -13.89
C PHE A 18 -8.81 -1.16 -12.62
N SER A 19 -8.48 -0.29 -11.68
CA SER A 19 -7.98 -0.69 -10.38
C SER A 19 -8.42 0.26 -9.27
N GLY A 20 -8.32 -0.21 -8.03
CA GLY A 20 -8.86 0.43 -6.83
C GLY A 20 -7.88 1.35 -6.08
N GLU A 21 -6.71 1.67 -6.65
CA GLU A 21 -5.77 2.60 -6.03
C GLU A 21 -6.43 3.95 -5.71
N GLY A 22 -6.04 4.56 -4.60
CA GLY A 22 -6.63 5.80 -4.08
C GLY A 22 -7.74 5.58 -3.06
N ALA A 23 -8.39 4.41 -3.05
CA ALA A 23 -9.50 4.14 -2.14
C ALA A 23 -9.06 4.14 -0.66
N ASP A 24 -7.87 3.64 -0.35
CA ASP A 24 -7.36 3.61 1.04
C ASP A 24 -6.94 5.00 1.53
N GLU A 25 -6.30 5.79 0.65
CA GLU A 25 -5.88 7.17 0.93
C GLU A 25 -7.08 8.10 1.12
N LEU A 26 -8.11 7.94 0.28
CA LEU A 26 -9.30 8.80 0.29
C LEU A 26 -10.28 8.44 1.42
N ALA A 27 -10.54 7.14 1.61
CA ALA A 27 -11.58 6.64 2.52
C ALA A 27 -11.03 6.01 3.81
N GLN A 28 -9.83 6.44 4.23
CA GLN A 28 -9.21 6.05 5.50
C GLN A 28 -9.13 4.52 5.68
N GLY A 29 -8.65 3.86 4.63
CA GLY A 29 -8.67 2.41 4.50
C GLY A 29 -7.50 1.69 5.15
N TYR A 30 -6.38 2.36 5.39
CA TYR A 30 -5.26 1.74 6.11
C TYR A 30 -5.64 1.47 7.58
N ILE A 31 -5.23 0.31 8.11
CA ILE A 31 -5.64 -0.12 9.47
C ILE A 31 -5.27 0.90 10.54
N TYR A 32 -4.15 1.61 10.39
CA TYR A 32 -3.71 2.62 11.35
C TYR A 32 -4.68 3.82 11.47
N PHE A 33 -5.61 4.03 10.53
CA PHE A 33 -6.65 5.06 10.67
C PHE A 33 -7.59 4.83 11.85
N ARG A 34 -7.67 3.60 12.37
CA ARG A 34 -8.39 3.30 13.62
C ARG A 34 -7.80 4.02 14.83
N ASP A 35 -6.49 4.29 14.77
CA ASP A 35 -5.74 4.94 15.84
C ASP A 35 -5.63 6.47 15.64
N ALA A 36 -6.38 7.04 14.69
CA ALA A 36 -6.42 8.48 14.46
C ALA A 36 -6.93 9.21 15.73
N PRO A 37 -6.17 10.18 16.28
CA PRO A 37 -6.57 10.88 17.52
C PRO A 37 -7.87 11.67 17.39
N SER A 38 -8.18 12.13 16.18
CA SER A 38 -9.41 12.86 15.87
C SER A 38 -9.82 12.68 14.40
N ALA A 39 -11.07 13.01 14.08
CA ALA A 39 -11.55 13.07 12.71
C ALA A 39 -10.76 14.06 11.84
N HIS A 40 -10.30 15.15 12.45
CA HIS A 40 -9.44 16.14 11.79
C HIS A 40 -8.09 15.53 11.41
N ASP A 41 -7.44 14.81 12.34
CA ASP A 41 -6.15 14.15 12.09
C ASP A 41 -6.27 13.09 10.99
N GLY A 42 -7.36 12.31 10.98
CA GLY A 42 -7.67 11.36 9.92
C GLY A 42 -7.85 12.04 8.55
N HIS A 43 -8.51 13.20 8.52
CA HIS A 43 -8.65 13.98 7.28
C HIS A 43 -7.32 14.54 6.79
N GLN A 44 -6.52 15.15 7.67
CA GLN A 44 -5.20 15.68 7.29
C GLN A 44 -4.27 14.58 6.80
N GLU A 45 -4.35 13.39 7.39
CA GLU A 45 -3.60 12.24 6.92
C GLU A 45 -4.06 11.79 5.53
N SER A 46 -5.37 11.75 5.26
CA SER A 46 -5.91 11.46 3.92
C SER A 46 -5.34 12.44 2.87
N LEU A 47 -5.31 13.74 3.20
CA LEU A 47 -4.75 14.77 2.31
C LEU A 47 -3.25 14.57 2.05
N ARG A 48 -2.47 14.23 3.09
CA ARG A 48 -1.04 13.93 2.93
C ARG A 48 -0.83 12.72 2.01
N LEU A 49 -1.57 11.64 2.24
CA LEU A 49 -1.47 10.43 1.43
C LEU A 49 -1.82 10.68 -0.03
N LEU A 50 -2.91 11.39 -0.29
CA LEU A 50 -3.32 11.76 -1.65
C LEU A 50 -2.29 12.67 -2.32
N LYS A 51 -1.69 13.61 -1.58
CA LYS A 51 -0.62 14.48 -2.10
C LYS A 51 0.61 13.67 -2.52
N ASP A 52 0.95 12.63 -1.77
CA ASP A 52 2.16 11.83 -1.97
C ASP A 52 1.92 10.54 -2.78
N ILE A 53 0.70 10.31 -3.25
CA ILE A 53 0.31 9.07 -3.95
C ILE A 53 1.17 8.78 -5.20
N TYR A 54 1.65 9.84 -5.86
CA TYR A 54 2.52 9.75 -7.04
C TYR A 54 3.92 9.20 -6.74
N LEU A 55 4.33 9.18 -5.46
CA LEU A 55 5.61 8.60 -5.01
C LEU A 55 5.48 7.10 -4.69
N TYR A 56 4.26 6.63 -4.36
CA TYR A 56 4.02 5.31 -3.79
C TYR A 56 3.06 4.48 -4.66
N ASP A 57 1.80 4.32 -4.24
CA ASP A 57 0.82 3.44 -4.87
C ASP A 57 0.53 3.85 -6.32
N GLY A 58 0.45 5.15 -6.61
CA GLY A 58 0.32 5.66 -7.97
C GLY A 58 1.53 5.33 -8.85
N LEU A 59 2.75 5.47 -8.32
CA LEU A 59 3.98 5.10 -9.03
C LEU A 59 4.02 3.61 -9.34
N ARG A 60 3.75 2.77 -8.34
CA ARG A 60 3.72 1.32 -8.48
C ARG A 60 2.69 0.91 -9.52
N ALA A 61 1.48 1.45 -9.42
CA ALA A 61 0.38 1.07 -10.29
C ALA A 61 0.65 1.46 -11.75
N ASP A 62 1.07 2.69 -12.00
CA ASP A 62 1.42 3.15 -13.34
C ASP A 62 2.64 2.39 -13.91
N ARG A 63 3.78 2.38 -13.22
CA ARG A 63 5.02 1.84 -13.80
C ARG A 63 4.94 0.34 -14.06
N THR A 64 4.24 -0.40 -13.21
CA THR A 64 4.13 -1.86 -13.39
C THR A 64 3.14 -2.27 -14.48
N THR A 65 2.15 -1.43 -14.80
CA THR A 65 1.18 -1.68 -15.89
C THR A 65 1.69 -1.15 -17.23
N SER A 66 2.23 0.07 -17.23
CA SER A 66 2.87 0.70 -18.39
C SER A 66 4.06 -0.09 -18.93
N ALA A 67 4.79 -0.82 -18.07
CA ALA A 67 5.85 -1.74 -18.50
C ALA A 67 5.38 -2.85 -19.46
N HIS A 68 4.07 -3.09 -19.54
CA HIS A 68 3.44 -4.04 -20.45
C HIS A 68 2.40 -3.41 -21.37
N SER A 69 2.51 -2.09 -21.60
CA SER A 69 1.63 -1.34 -22.52
C SER A 69 0.14 -1.46 -22.18
N LEU A 70 -0.18 -1.48 -20.88
CA LEU A 70 -1.55 -1.41 -20.38
C LEU A 70 -1.84 -0.01 -19.84
N GLU A 71 -3.02 0.51 -20.16
CA GLU A 71 -3.53 1.78 -19.62
C GLU A 71 -4.29 1.50 -18.33
N LEU A 72 -3.83 2.08 -17.22
CA LEU A 72 -4.49 1.99 -15.93
C LEU A 72 -5.48 3.13 -15.74
N ARG A 73 -6.70 2.82 -15.26
CA ARG A 73 -7.68 3.79 -14.77
C ARG A 73 -8.00 3.53 -13.31
N VAL A 74 -8.04 4.61 -12.52
CA VAL A 74 -8.19 4.60 -11.05
C VAL A 74 -9.37 5.48 -10.63
N PRO A 75 -10.62 4.98 -10.71
CA PRO A 75 -11.82 5.80 -10.51
C PRO A 75 -11.91 6.49 -9.15
N PHE A 76 -11.30 5.92 -8.11
CA PHE A 76 -11.26 6.53 -6.78
C PHE A 76 -10.46 7.83 -6.73
N LEU A 77 -9.61 8.11 -7.73
CA LEU A 77 -8.85 9.35 -7.88
C LEU A 77 -9.46 10.30 -8.91
N ASP A 78 -10.69 10.06 -9.36
CA ASP A 78 -11.43 11.06 -10.12
C ASP A 78 -11.54 12.36 -9.31
N LEU A 79 -11.33 13.51 -9.98
CA LEU A 79 -11.29 14.81 -9.31
C LEU A 79 -12.62 15.19 -8.69
N GLN A 80 -13.74 14.89 -9.35
CA GLN A 80 -15.07 15.23 -8.83
C GLN A 80 -15.41 14.34 -7.64
N PHE A 81 -15.17 13.03 -7.77
CA PHE A 81 -15.39 12.07 -6.69
C PHE A 81 -14.52 12.38 -5.47
N THR A 82 -13.22 12.63 -5.67
CA THR A 82 -12.28 12.94 -4.59
C THR A 82 -12.68 14.22 -3.86
N ASN A 83 -12.99 15.29 -4.59
CA ASN A 83 -13.43 16.55 -3.99
C ASN A 83 -14.75 16.40 -3.22
N TYR A 84 -15.71 15.68 -3.79
CA TYR A 84 -16.98 15.40 -3.12
C TYR A 84 -16.75 14.61 -1.83
N PHE A 85 -16.01 13.50 -1.89
CA PHE A 85 -15.78 12.64 -0.73
C PHE A 85 -15.03 13.40 0.37
N LEU A 86 -13.99 14.19 0.02
CA LEU A 86 -13.26 15.00 1.00
C LEU A 86 -14.11 16.13 1.63
N SER A 87 -15.17 16.58 0.95
CA SER A 87 -16.11 17.58 1.47
C SER A 87 -17.09 17.03 2.51
N VAL A 88 -17.27 15.70 2.57
CA VAL A 88 -18.09 15.05 3.59
C VAL A 88 -17.45 15.27 4.97
N GLU A 89 -18.31 15.52 5.97
CA GLU A 89 -17.95 15.71 7.37
C GLU A 89 -16.89 14.69 7.81
N PRO A 90 -15.70 15.12 8.28
CA PRO A 90 -14.60 14.21 8.60
C PRO A 90 -14.99 13.07 9.55
N ALA A 91 -15.87 13.31 10.52
CA ALA A 91 -16.32 12.31 11.47
C ALA A 91 -17.07 11.14 10.80
N LEU A 92 -17.81 11.40 9.71
CA LEU A 92 -18.51 10.36 8.96
C LEU A 92 -17.57 9.48 8.13
N ARG A 93 -16.36 9.98 7.83
CA ARG A 93 -15.36 9.26 7.03
C ARG A 93 -14.43 8.39 7.85
N GLN A 94 -14.46 8.50 9.18
CA GLN A 94 -13.66 7.66 10.05
C GLN A 94 -14.09 6.18 9.96
N PRO A 95 -13.17 5.23 10.20
CA PRO A 95 -13.55 3.86 10.49
C PRO A 95 -14.61 3.81 11.60
N GLN A 96 -15.64 2.98 11.42
CA GLN A 96 -16.71 2.80 12.42
C GLN A 96 -16.85 1.33 12.77
N ASN A 97 -17.10 1.04 14.05
CA ASN A 97 -17.29 -0.34 14.54
C ASN A 97 -16.15 -1.30 14.16
N GLY A 98 -14.91 -0.79 14.13
CA GLY A 98 -13.74 -1.58 13.72
C GLY A 98 -13.64 -1.87 12.22
N VAL A 99 -14.48 -1.26 11.39
CA VAL A 99 -14.46 -1.41 9.93
C VAL A 99 -13.96 -0.14 9.25
N GLU A 100 -12.86 -0.26 8.52
CA GLU A 100 -12.32 0.78 7.65
C GLU A 100 -13.20 1.03 6.42
N LYS A 101 -13.13 2.23 5.83
CA LYS A 101 -13.96 2.63 4.67
C LYS A 101 -15.46 2.47 4.92
N HIS A 102 -15.91 2.59 6.17
CA HIS A 102 -17.29 2.29 6.55
C HIS A 102 -18.32 3.06 5.70
N LEU A 103 -18.16 4.39 5.57
CA LEU A 103 -19.05 5.21 4.73
C LEU A 103 -19.12 4.72 3.28
N LEU A 104 -17.98 4.36 2.70
CA LEU A 104 -17.93 3.85 1.32
C LEU A 104 -18.65 2.50 1.22
N ARG A 105 -18.46 1.60 2.19
CA ARG A 105 -19.14 0.28 2.23
C ARG A 105 -20.65 0.45 2.39
N SER A 106 -21.08 1.31 3.32
CA SER A 106 -22.50 1.62 3.56
C SER A 106 -23.20 2.18 2.32
N ALA A 107 -22.48 2.92 1.46
CA ALA A 107 -23.06 3.48 0.24
C ALA A 107 -23.43 2.41 -0.82
N PHE A 108 -22.93 1.18 -0.69
CA PHE A 108 -23.25 0.04 -1.56
C PHE A 108 -23.99 -1.08 -0.82
N ASP A 109 -24.36 -0.87 0.45
CA ASP A 109 -25.06 -1.88 1.25
C ASP A 109 -26.53 -1.98 0.81
N GLY A 110 -26.99 -3.20 0.53
CA GLY A 110 -28.33 -3.45 -0.01
C GLY A 110 -28.48 -3.30 -1.53
N ASP A 111 -27.46 -2.82 -2.25
CA ASP A 111 -27.50 -2.64 -3.71
C ASP A 111 -27.26 -3.95 -4.50
N ASN A 112 -26.98 -5.06 -3.80
CA ASN A 112 -26.64 -6.38 -4.38
C ASN A 112 -25.48 -6.38 -5.38
N LEU A 113 -24.64 -5.33 -5.38
CA LEU A 113 -23.46 -5.23 -6.25
C LEU A 113 -22.36 -6.21 -5.83
N LEU A 114 -22.20 -6.42 -4.51
CA LEU A 114 -21.22 -7.32 -3.91
C LEU A 114 -21.89 -8.21 -2.87
N PRO A 115 -21.44 -9.47 -2.70
CA PRO A 115 -21.83 -10.30 -1.57
C PRO A 115 -21.49 -9.64 -0.23
N ASN A 116 -22.35 -9.76 0.78
CA ASN A 116 -22.15 -9.13 2.10
C ASN A 116 -20.82 -9.50 2.76
N ASN A 117 -20.38 -10.76 2.62
CA ASN A 117 -19.11 -11.21 3.15
C ASN A 117 -17.89 -10.55 2.47
N ILE A 118 -18.04 -9.99 1.27
CA ILE A 118 -17.01 -9.20 0.58
C ILE A 118 -17.15 -7.72 0.95
N LEU A 119 -18.38 -7.19 0.94
CA LEU A 119 -18.66 -5.78 1.23
C LEU A 119 -18.20 -5.38 2.64
N TRP A 120 -18.32 -6.29 3.61
CA TRP A 120 -17.96 -6.05 5.01
C TRP A 120 -16.66 -6.74 5.45
N ARG A 121 -15.92 -7.35 4.50
CA ARG A 121 -14.65 -8.01 4.80
C ARG A 121 -13.61 -7.03 5.34
N HIS A 122 -12.94 -7.42 6.42
CA HIS A 122 -11.78 -6.70 6.94
C HIS A 122 -10.65 -6.61 5.91
N LYS A 123 -9.91 -5.50 5.94
CA LYS A 123 -8.75 -5.29 5.08
C LYS A 123 -7.64 -6.31 5.38
N GLU A 124 -7.13 -6.90 4.31
CA GLU A 124 -5.90 -7.66 4.30
C GLU A 124 -4.85 -6.95 3.44
N ALA A 125 -3.57 -7.03 3.82
CA ALA A 125 -2.49 -6.41 3.09
C ALA A 125 -2.26 -7.18 1.79
N PHE A 126 -1.98 -6.45 0.71
CA PHE A 126 -1.75 -7.05 -0.61
C PHE A 126 -0.66 -8.12 -0.58
N SER A 127 0.38 -7.91 0.23
CA SER A 127 1.53 -8.79 0.37
C SER A 127 1.25 -10.12 1.07
N ASP A 128 0.17 -10.18 1.87
CA ASP A 128 -0.24 -11.37 2.60
C ASP A 128 -1.32 -12.13 1.80
N GLY A 129 -2.11 -11.42 0.99
CA GLY A 129 -3.14 -12.02 0.12
C GLY A 129 -2.63 -12.68 -1.18
N VAL A 130 -1.37 -12.45 -1.60
CA VAL A 130 -0.80 -13.02 -2.85
C VAL A 130 0.07 -14.27 -2.64
N ALA A 131 0.13 -14.80 -1.42
CA ALA A 131 1.14 -15.78 -1.07
C ALA A 131 0.67 -17.25 -1.12
N SER A 132 1.64 -18.16 -1.24
CA SER A 132 1.42 -19.60 -1.15
C SER A 132 1.00 -19.99 0.27
N ILE A 133 0.12 -20.99 0.39
CA ILE A 133 -0.30 -21.58 1.67
C ILE A 133 0.91 -22.13 2.45
N LYS A 134 2.00 -22.49 1.76
CA LYS A 134 3.20 -23.12 2.36
C LYS A 134 4.30 -22.15 2.76
N LYS A 135 4.44 -21.04 2.03
CA LYS A 135 5.51 -20.06 2.27
C LYS A 135 5.08 -18.70 1.73
N SER A 136 5.15 -17.70 2.59
CA SER A 136 4.79 -16.33 2.23
C SER A 136 5.78 -15.75 1.21
N LEU A 137 5.32 -14.82 0.37
CA LEU A 137 6.23 -14.08 -0.52
C LEU A 137 7.30 -13.33 0.27
N PHE A 138 6.96 -12.87 1.49
CA PHE A 138 7.91 -12.24 2.41
C PHE A 138 9.06 -13.17 2.79
N GLU A 139 8.74 -14.37 3.26
CA GLU A 139 9.78 -15.35 3.63
C GLU A 139 10.65 -15.72 2.44
N VAL A 140 10.08 -15.84 1.23
CA VAL A 140 10.87 -16.08 0.02
C VAL A 140 11.85 -14.93 -0.25
N ILE A 141 11.40 -13.68 -0.08
CA ILE A 141 12.27 -12.51 -0.26
C ILE A 141 13.36 -12.47 0.82
N GLN A 142 13.01 -12.75 2.08
CA GLN A 142 13.97 -12.76 3.18
C GLN A 142 15.10 -13.76 2.93
N ASP A 143 14.79 -15.01 2.58
CA ASP A 143 15.79 -16.02 2.19
C ASP A 143 16.76 -15.50 1.12
N ILE A 144 16.21 -14.88 0.06
CA ILE A 144 17.03 -14.34 -1.04
C ILE A 144 17.91 -13.19 -0.56
N THR A 145 17.40 -12.32 0.31
CA THR A 145 18.13 -11.14 0.77
C THR A 145 19.16 -11.46 1.83
N ASP A 146 18.93 -12.49 2.66
CA ASP A 146 19.87 -12.99 3.66
C ASP A 146 21.12 -13.60 3.02
N GLU A 147 20.98 -14.25 1.87
CA GLU A 147 22.12 -14.77 1.09
C GLU A 147 22.92 -13.66 0.37
N ARG A 148 22.28 -12.51 0.10
CA ARG A 148 22.84 -11.46 -0.76
C ARG A 148 23.42 -10.26 -0.01
N ILE A 149 22.93 -10.01 1.20
CA ILE A 149 23.31 -8.87 2.04
C ILE A 149 23.84 -9.38 3.36
N SER A 150 25.10 -9.05 3.67
CA SER A 150 25.72 -9.43 4.93
C SER A 150 25.26 -8.52 6.09
N ASP A 151 25.45 -8.98 7.33
CA ASP A 151 25.17 -8.15 8.51
C ASP A 151 26.11 -6.93 8.57
N GLN A 152 27.32 -7.04 8.02
CA GLN A 152 28.27 -5.93 7.90
C GLN A 152 27.75 -4.86 6.93
N ASP A 153 27.21 -5.26 5.78
CA ASP A 153 26.61 -4.32 4.82
C ASP A 153 25.51 -3.49 5.50
N LEU A 154 24.67 -4.15 6.32
CA LEU A 154 23.61 -3.47 7.05
C LEU A 154 24.14 -2.57 8.17
N ALA A 155 25.19 -2.98 8.88
CA ALA A 155 25.84 -2.16 9.91
C ALA A 155 26.48 -0.88 9.33
N GLU A 156 26.99 -0.95 8.11
CA GLU A 156 27.61 0.17 7.39
C GLU A 156 26.62 0.96 6.52
N ALA A 157 25.34 0.59 6.51
CA ALA A 157 24.34 1.15 5.59
C ALA A 157 24.21 2.67 5.65
N SER A 158 24.43 3.30 6.82
CA SER A 158 24.38 4.77 6.96
C SER A 158 25.56 5.47 6.28
N GLN A 159 26.69 4.79 6.12
CA GLN A 159 27.86 5.32 5.41
C GLN A 159 27.65 5.19 3.90
N THR A 160 27.15 4.04 3.44
CA THR A 160 26.91 3.78 2.02
C THR A 160 25.69 4.54 1.49
N TYR A 161 24.61 4.57 2.27
CA TYR A 161 23.33 5.17 1.91
C TYR A 161 22.83 6.10 3.04
N PRO A 162 23.40 7.31 3.16
CA PRO A 162 23.04 8.24 4.24
C PRO A 162 21.60 8.76 4.11
N HIS A 163 21.11 8.97 2.88
CA HIS A 163 19.72 9.34 2.62
C HIS A 163 18.81 8.12 2.68
N CYS A 164 17.70 8.19 3.44
CA CYS A 164 16.76 7.08 3.63
C CYS A 164 17.50 5.75 3.91
N THR A 165 18.36 5.75 4.93
CA THR A 165 19.22 4.59 5.26
C THR A 165 18.40 3.32 5.47
N PRO A 166 18.66 2.24 4.71
CA PRO A 166 18.01 0.97 4.90
C PRO A 166 18.18 0.42 6.33
N LYS A 167 17.09 -0.10 6.91
CA LYS A 167 17.09 -0.69 8.26
C LYS A 167 16.95 -2.22 8.26
N THR A 168 16.73 -2.81 7.10
CA THR A 168 16.60 -4.26 6.89
C THR A 168 17.44 -4.68 5.68
N LYS A 169 17.83 -5.96 5.62
CA LYS A 169 18.54 -6.53 4.45
C LYS A 169 17.71 -6.44 3.19
N GLU A 170 16.40 -6.62 3.30
CA GLU A 170 15.46 -6.44 2.18
C GLU A 170 15.50 -5.01 1.64
N ALA A 171 15.37 -3.99 2.49
CA ALA A 171 15.45 -2.60 2.07
C ALA A 171 16.84 -2.26 1.48
N TYR A 172 17.90 -2.83 2.05
CA TYR A 172 19.27 -2.64 1.55
C TYR A 172 19.41 -3.24 0.15
N TYR A 173 18.91 -4.45 -0.06
CA TYR A 173 18.93 -5.12 -1.35
C TYR A 173 18.19 -4.31 -2.42
N TYR A 174 16.98 -3.80 -2.11
CA TYR A 174 16.26 -2.93 -3.03
C TYR A 174 17.03 -1.64 -3.33
N ARG A 175 17.64 -1.01 -2.31
CA ARG A 175 18.45 0.18 -2.50
C ARG A 175 19.66 -0.09 -3.39
N LYS A 176 20.36 -1.22 -3.18
CA LYS A 176 21.49 -1.66 -4.00
C LYS A 176 21.10 -1.84 -5.47
N VAL A 177 19.95 -2.47 -5.74
CA VAL A 177 19.41 -2.63 -7.10
C VAL A 177 19.01 -1.28 -7.70
N PHE A 178 18.40 -0.39 -6.91
CA PHE A 178 18.04 0.95 -7.38
C PHE A 178 19.30 1.74 -7.80
N GLU A 179 20.33 1.77 -6.96
CA GLU A 179 21.57 2.51 -7.23
C GLU A 179 22.36 1.93 -8.42
N SER A 180 22.23 0.63 -8.71
CA SER A 180 22.84 0.05 -9.92
C SER A 180 22.20 0.54 -11.23
N HIS A 181 20.98 1.05 -11.18
CA HIS A 181 20.26 1.59 -12.34
C HIS A 181 20.17 3.12 -12.34
N TYR A 182 20.15 3.75 -11.16
CA TYR A 182 19.88 5.18 -10.97
C TYR A 182 20.85 5.79 -9.96
N ALA A 183 22.15 5.55 -10.16
CA ALA A 183 23.21 5.97 -9.25
C ALA A 183 23.06 7.45 -8.80
N GLY A 184 23.00 7.66 -7.49
CA GLY A 184 22.92 8.98 -6.86
C GLY A 184 21.56 9.67 -6.97
N ALA A 185 20.53 9.00 -7.49
CA ALA A 185 19.23 9.63 -7.71
C ALA A 185 18.20 9.35 -6.60
N ALA A 186 18.58 8.63 -5.54
CA ALA A 186 17.64 8.18 -4.50
C ALA A 186 16.90 9.34 -3.83
N GLU A 187 17.59 10.44 -3.50
CA GLU A 187 16.97 11.62 -2.88
C GLU A 187 15.93 12.29 -3.79
N LYS A 188 16.15 12.26 -5.10
CA LYS A 188 15.23 12.81 -6.09
C LYS A 188 13.98 11.96 -6.25
N PHE A 189 14.10 10.64 -6.26
CA PHE A 189 12.99 9.72 -6.52
C PHE A 189 12.26 9.26 -5.25
N THR A 190 12.93 9.29 -4.11
CA THR A 190 12.37 8.84 -2.83
C THR A 190 12.79 9.84 -1.75
N PRO A 191 12.06 10.95 -1.60
CA PRO A 191 12.43 12.01 -0.66
C PRO A 191 12.36 11.54 0.80
N TYR A 192 11.49 10.58 1.11
CA TYR A 192 11.37 9.97 2.43
C TYR A 192 10.68 8.60 2.34
N PHE A 193 10.86 7.76 3.36
CA PHE A 193 10.08 6.52 3.49
C PHE A 193 8.68 6.82 4.00
N TRP A 194 7.66 6.36 3.26
CA TRP A 194 6.30 6.36 3.77
C TRP A 194 6.22 5.53 5.05
N MET A 195 5.63 6.08 6.11
CA MET A 195 5.44 5.35 7.37
C MET A 195 4.01 5.57 7.88
N PRO A 196 3.38 4.54 8.48
CA PRO A 196 2.06 4.69 9.09
C PRO A 196 2.12 5.66 10.28
N ARG A 197 1.10 6.52 10.41
CA ARG A 197 0.96 7.37 11.60
C ARG A 197 0.40 6.59 12.78
N TRP A 198 0.62 7.12 13.97
CA TRP A 198 0.04 6.68 15.25
C TRP A 198 0.44 5.26 15.72
N VAL A 199 1.16 4.50 14.90
CA VAL A 199 1.72 3.20 15.29
C VAL A 199 3.10 3.41 15.94
N LYS A 200 3.25 2.91 17.17
CA LYS A 200 4.52 2.98 17.91
C LYS A 200 5.48 1.87 17.47
N ASN A 201 6.78 2.17 17.49
CA ASN A 201 7.87 1.21 17.25
C ASN A 201 7.87 0.52 15.87
N VAL A 202 7.39 1.23 14.84
CA VAL A 202 7.43 0.74 13.46
C VAL A 202 8.64 1.35 12.77
N SER A 203 9.59 0.51 12.35
CA SER A 203 10.77 0.88 11.56
C SER A 203 10.68 0.45 10.10
N ASP A 204 9.61 -0.26 9.74
CA ASP A 204 9.38 -0.80 8.41
C ASP A 204 8.04 -0.28 7.85
N PRO A 205 7.99 0.19 6.59
CA PRO A 205 6.76 0.70 5.98
C PRO A 205 5.70 -0.39 5.76
N SER A 206 6.06 -1.67 5.83
CA SER A 206 5.15 -2.79 5.69
C SER A 206 4.15 -2.84 6.84
N ALA A 207 2.87 -2.92 6.47
CA ALA A 207 1.79 -3.03 7.44
C ALA A 207 1.80 -4.35 8.25
N ARG A 208 2.63 -5.33 7.85
CA ARG A 208 2.77 -6.64 8.50
C ARG A 208 3.17 -6.58 9.97
N PHE A 209 3.92 -5.54 10.37
CA PHE A 209 4.42 -5.42 11.74
C PHE A 209 3.48 -4.61 12.66
N ILE A 210 2.34 -4.14 12.13
CA ILE A 210 1.33 -3.43 12.92
C ILE A 210 0.49 -4.47 13.65
N LYS A 211 0.52 -4.47 14.99
CA LYS A 211 -0.14 -5.47 15.86
C LYS A 211 -1.65 -5.64 15.61
N HIS A 212 -2.31 -4.64 15.02
CA HIS A 212 -3.75 -4.65 14.72
C HIS A 212 -4.12 -5.34 13.39
N TYR A 213 -3.16 -5.98 12.69
CA TYR A 213 -3.42 -6.75 11.47
C TYR A 213 -3.96 -8.17 11.70
N ALA A 214 -4.00 -8.65 12.94
CA ALA A 214 -4.61 -9.93 13.24
C ALA A 214 -6.15 -9.79 13.15
N ALA A 215 -6.71 -10.13 11.99
CA ALA A 215 -8.09 -10.61 11.95
C ALA A 215 -8.21 -11.73 12.99
N ASP A 216 -9.30 -11.74 13.76
CA ASP A 216 -9.60 -12.88 14.63
C ASP A 216 -9.53 -14.14 13.77
N LYS A 217 -8.87 -15.18 14.30
CA LYS A 217 -8.58 -16.41 13.55
C LYS A 217 -9.84 -17.11 13.03
N ASP A 218 -11.00 -16.71 13.52
CA ASP A 218 -12.32 -17.24 13.19
C ASP A 218 -12.93 -16.62 11.91
N ASP A 219 -12.31 -15.57 11.33
CA ASP A 219 -12.80 -14.87 10.13
C ASP A 219 -12.08 -15.26 8.81
N LYS A 220 -11.29 -16.34 8.83
CA LYS A 220 -10.74 -16.92 7.58
C LYS A 220 -11.78 -17.85 6.94
N PRO A 221 -12.09 -17.71 5.65
CA PRO A 221 -13.01 -18.60 4.94
C PRO A 221 -12.49 -20.05 4.88
#